data_AF-A0A1Y1K6U3-F1
#
_entry.id   AF-A0A1Y1K6U3-F1
#
_cell.length_a   1.000
_cell.length_b   1.000
_cell.length_c   1.000
_cell.angle_alpha   90.00
_cell.angle_beta   90.00
_cell.angle_gamma   90.00
#
_symmetry.space_group_name_H-M   'P 1'
#
loop_
_entity.id
_entity.type
_entity.pdbx_description
1 polymer ?
#
loop_
_entity_poly.entity_id
_entity_poly.type
_entity_poly.pdbx_seq_one_letter_code
_entity_poly.pdbx_strand_id
1 'polypeptide(L)'
;RNLGIGTPPDSPNAVAQFIREHSLQYEGNIIPELDIYAIPSCDTAPVKEIYFVAIIDVLTHYGVKKQAAKAAKTVKYGSNVDGISTCDPEQYGKRFIDFMSKAIE
;
A
#
# COMPACT_ATOMS: atom_id res chain seq x y z
N ARG A 1 -1.73 34.42 11.00
CA ARG A 1 -1.89 33.48 9.86
C ARG A 1 -1.10 32.24 10.22
N ASN A 2 -1.80 31.16 10.59
CA ASN A 2 -1.20 29.96 11.17
C ASN A 2 -0.56 29.12 10.05
N LEU A 3 0.75 28.89 10.11
CA LEU A 3 1.48 28.03 9.17
C LEU A 3 1.25 26.57 9.61
N GLY A 4 0.29 25.90 8.96
CA GLY A 4 -0.05 24.51 9.23
C GLY A 4 1.12 23.58 8.88
N ILE A 5 1.74 23.04 9.92
CA ILE A 5 2.82 22.06 9.89
C ILE A 5 2.28 20.79 9.23
N GLY A 6 2.76 20.49 8.03
CA GLY A 6 2.50 19.22 7.33
C GLY A 6 3.41 18.11 7.83
N THR A 7 3.48 17.89 9.15
CA THR A 7 4.17 16.71 9.68
C THR A 7 3.31 15.48 9.40
N PRO A 8 3.93 14.35 9.01
CA PRO A 8 3.25 13.07 8.96
C PRO A 8 2.54 12.78 10.29
N PRO A 9 1.42 12.03 10.29
CA PRO A 9 0.83 11.55 11.54
C PRO A 9 1.87 10.80 12.36
N ASP A 10 1.86 11.03 13.67
CA ASP A 10 2.73 10.32 14.61
C ASP A 10 2.53 8.81 14.48
N SER A 11 3.63 8.07 14.64
CA SER A 11 3.61 6.59 14.63
C SER A 11 2.65 6.07 15.72
N PRO A 12 2.03 4.89 15.52
CA PRO A 12 0.99 4.39 16.41
C PRO A 12 1.44 4.36 17.89
N ASN A 13 0.48 4.78 18.73
CA ASN A 13 0.51 5.00 20.17
C ASN A 13 1.49 4.11 20.96
N ALA A 14 2.18 4.66 21.96
CA ALA A 14 3.19 3.97 22.77
C ALA A 14 2.71 2.65 23.42
N VAL A 15 1.40 2.51 23.64
CA VAL A 15 0.77 1.26 24.12
C VAL A 15 0.89 0.13 23.09
N ALA A 16 0.70 0.43 21.80
CA ALA A 16 0.88 -0.56 20.73
C ALA A 16 2.35 -0.96 20.57
N GLN A 17 3.28 -0.01 20.78
CA GLN A 17 4.72 -0.29 20.83
C GLN A 17 5.07 -1.21 22.02
N PHE A 18 4.56 -0.94 23.21
CA PHE A 18 4.79 -1.75 24.41
C PHE A 18 4.23 -3.18 24.28
N ILE A 19 3.00 -3.32 23.76
CA ILE A 19 2.41 -4.63 23.49
C ILE A 19 3.23 -5.38 22.44
N ARG A 20 3.77 -4.68 21.43
CA ARG A 20 4.64 -5.29 20.42
C ARG A 20 5.99 -5.73 20.97
N GLU A 21 6.60 -4.97 21.87
CA GLU A 21 7.83 -5.40 22.56
C GLU A 21 7.59 -6.64 23.43
N HIS A 22 6.44 -6.71 24.12
CA HIS A 22 6.04 -7.92 24.83
C HIS A 22 5.67 -9.08 23.90
N SER A 23 5.17 -8.81 22.69
CA SER A 23 4.89 -9.86 21.70
C SER A 23 6.13 -10.37 20.96
N LEU A 24 7.28 -9.68 21.03
CA LEU A 24 8.57 -10.25 20.60
C LEU A 24 9.02 -11.42 21.51
N GLN A 25 8.35 -11.63 22.66
CA GLN A 25 8.50 -12.84 23.47
C GLN A 25 7.74 -14.04 22.90
N TYR A 26 6.91 -13.84 21.87
CA TYR A 26 6.19 -14.88 21.17
C TYR A 26 7.14 -15.46 20.11
N GLU A 27 7.48 -16.74 20.24
CA GLU A 27 8.45 -17.48 19.41
C GLU A 27 8.04 -17.55 17.92
N GLY A 28 8.09 -16.44 17.20
CA GLY A 28 7.83 -16.38 15.76
C GLY A 28 6.39 -16.66 15.32
N ASN A 29 5.43 -16.75 16.25
CA ASN A 29 4.02 -16.98 15.90
C ASN A 29 3.28 -15.66 15.68
N ILE A 30 2.43 -15.62 14.66
CA ILE A 30 1.55 -14.48 14.34
C ILE A 30 0.49 -14.34 15.45
N ILE A 31 0.28 -13.12 15.97
CA ILE A 31 -0.82 -12.80 16.88
C ILE A 31 -1.89 -12.06 16.08
N PRO A 32 -3.01 -12.71 15.69
CA PRO A 32 -3.95 -12.14 14.72
C PRO A 32 -4.54 -10.78 15.11
N GLU A 33 -4.69 -10.51 16.40
CA GLU A 33 -5.24 -9.25 16.92
C GLU A 33 -4.26 -8.06 16.80
N LEU A 34 -2.96 -8.33 16.73
CA LEU A 34 -1.91 -7.30 16.68
C LEU A 34 -1.28 -7.24 15.29
N ASP A 35 -1.04 -8.40 14.69
CA ASP A 35 -0.37 -8.59 13.42
C ASP A 35 -1.39 -8.70 12.28
N ILE A 36 -2.35 -7.78 12.23
CA ILE A 36 -3.49 -7.80 11.31
C ILE A 36 -3.13 -7.79 9.81
N TYR A 37 -1.87 -7.48 9.49
CA TYR A 37 -1.32 -7.47 8.12
C TYR A 37 -0.37 -8.63 7.84
N ALA A 38 -0.14 -9.52 8.80
CA ALA A 38 0.77 -10.63 8.66
C ALA A 38 0.16 -11.76 7.81
N ILE A 39 0.96 -12.26 6.87
CA ILE A 39 0.64 -13.36 5.99
C ILE A 39 1.81 -14.35 6.08
N PRO A 40 1.61 -15.57 6.60
CA PRO A 40 2.68 -16.56 6.63
C PRO A 40 2.99 -17.03 5.21
N SER A 41 4.27 -17.32 4.95
CA SER A 41 4.69 -18.04 3.75
C SER A 41 3.99 -19.39 3.62
N CYS A 42 3.86 -19.91 2.41
CA CYS A 42 3.24 -21.21 2.18
C CYS A 42 3.99 -22.37 2.88
N ASP A 43 3.30 -23.50 3.07
CA ASP A 43 3.86 -24.64 3.80
C ASP A 43 5.11 -25.22 3.14
N THR A 44 5.17 -25.14 1.82
CA THR A 44 6.28 -25.63 0.99
C THR A 44 7.38 -24.60 0.76
N ALA A 45 7.29 -23.40 1.35
CA ALA A 45 8.30 -22.37 1.16
C ALA A 45 9.68 -22.86 1.66
N PRO A 46 10.77 -22.65 0.89
CA PRO A 46 12.11 -23.10 1.27
C PRO A 46 12.62 -22.39 2.53
N VAL A 47 12.13 -21.18 2.78
CA VAL A 47 12.38 -20.38 4.00
C VAL A 47 11.03 -19.97 4.55
N LYS A 48 10.84 -20.14 5.87
CA LYS A 48 9.64 -19.67 6.55
C LYS A 48 9.75 -18.17 6.79
N GLU A 49 8.86 -17.43 6.16
CA GLU A 49 8.79 -15.98 6.24
C GLU A 49 7.39 -15.53 6.64
N ILE A 50 7.29 -14.33 7.19
CA ILE A 50 6.03 -13.66 7.50
C ILE A 50 6.03 -12.34 6.73
N TYR A 51 5.13 -12.20 5.77
CA TYR A 51 4.97 -10.98 4.97
C TYR A 51 3.98 -10.05 5.66
N PHE A 52 4.32 -8.77 5.77
CA PHE A 52 3.40 -7.75 6.24
C PHE A 52 2.97 -6.89 5.04
N VAL A 53 1.72 -7.07 4.59
CA VAL A 53 1.23 -6.45 3.35
C VAL A 53 -0.01 -5.61 3.63
N ALA A 54 0.01 -4.35 3.19
CA ALA A 54 -1.11 -3.42 3.33
C ALA A 54 -1.19 -2.48 2.13
N ILE A 55 -2.41 -2.03 1.80
CA ILE A 55 -2.61 -0.94 0.84
C ILE A 55 -2.36 0.40 1.55
N ILE A 56 -1.49 1.23 0.97
CA ILE A 56 -1.13 2.55 1.50
C ILE A 56 -1.45 3.66 0.48
N ASP A 57 -1.34 4.92 0.89
CA ASP A 57 -1.55 6.11 0.04
C ASP A 57 -2.91 6.14 -0.69
N VAL A 58 -3.99 5.91 0.05
CA VAL A 58 -5.37 5.79 -0.48
C VAL A 58 -6.13 7.12 -0.58
N LEU A 59 -5.58 8.22 -0.08
CA LEU A 59 -6.31 9.50 0.03
C LEU A 59 -6.13 10.41 -1.20
N THR A 60 -5.49 9.92 -2.26
CA THR A 60 -5.31 10.68 -3.50
C THR A 60 -6.56 10.61 -4.37
N HIS A 61 -7.42 11.62 -4.27
CA HIS A 61 -8.63 11.73 -5.10
C HIS A 61 -8.32 12.09 -6.57
N TYR A 62 -9.02 11.43 -7.50
CA TYR A 62 -8.95 11.72 -8.93
C TYR A 62 -9.80 12.94 -9.31
N GLY A 63 -9.32 14.14 -8.94
CA GLY A 63 -9.97 15.41 -9.28
C GLY A 63 -9.47 16.06 -10.58
N VAL A 64 -9.94 17.28 -10.84
CA VAL A 64 -9.62 18.08 -12.05
C VAL A 64 -8.12 18.19 -12.36
N LYS A 65 -7.26 18.30 -11.33
CA LYS A 65 -5.79 18.36 -11.52
C LYS A 65 -5.24 17.06 -12.13
N LYS A 66 -5.75 15.90 -11.69
CA LYS A 66 -5.32 14.59 -12.19
C LYS A 66 -5.90 14.33 -13.59
N GLN A 67 -7.11 14.79 -13.87
CA GLN A 67 -7.70 14.75 -15.21
C GLN A 67 -6.92 15.60 -16.21
N ALA A 68 -6.56 16.84 -15.84
CA ALA A 68 -5.73 17.71 -16.68
C ALA A 68 -4.34 17.09 -16.94
N ALA A 69 -3.71 16.51 -15.90
CA ALA A 69 -2.45 15.79 -16.05
C ALA A 69 -2.58 14.55 -16.95
N LYS A 70 -3.70 13.80 -16.89
CA LYS A 70 -3.99 12.70 -17.81
C LYS A 70 -4.05 13.22 -19.25
N ALA A 71 -4.87 14.25 -19.51
CA ALA A 71 -5.02 14.85 -20.83
C ALA A 71 -3.67 15.32 -21.41
N ALA A 72 -2.87 16.03 -20.62
CA ALA A 72 -1.55 16.50 -21.03
C ALA A 72 -0.60 15.35 -21.39
N LYS A 73 -0.59 14.26 -20.61
CA LYS A 73 0.22 13.07 -20.93
C LYS A 73 -0.30 12.35 -22.16
N THR A 74 -1.61 12.22 -22.33
CA THR A 74 -2.20 11.60 -23.53
C THR A 74 -1.85 12.38 -24.80
N VAL A 75 -1.84 13.71 -24.77
CA VAL A 75 -1.40 14.53 -25.92
C VAL A 75 0.08 14.29 -26.22
N LYS A 76 0.93 14.24 -25.18
CA LYS A 76 2.38 14.12 -25.37
C LYS A 76 2.82 12.74 -25.84
N TYR A 77 2.14 11.69 -25.38
CA TYR A 77 2.61 10.31 -25.55
C TYR A 77 1.66 9.44 -26.40
N GLY A 78 0.42 9.88 -26.63
CA GLY A 78 -0.63 9.10 -27.27
C GLY A 78 -1.51 8.34 -26.27
N SER A 79 -2.68 7.88 -26.73
CA SER A 79 -3.65 7.15 -25.90
C SER A 79 -3.30 5.68 -25.66
N ASN A 80 -2.42 5.11 -26.48
CA ASN A 80 -2.02 3.70 -26.45
C ASN A 80 -0.71 3.44 -25.67
N VAL A 81 -0.25 4.38 -24.86
CA VAL A 81 0.95 4.15 -24.05
C VAL A 81 0.57 3.36 -22.81
N ASP A 82 0.78 2.05 -22.89
CA ASP A 82 0.85 1.17 -21.73
C ASP A 82 1.84 1.77 -20.73
N GLY A 83 1.33 2.22 -19.58
CA GLY A 83 2.17 2.77 -18.51
C GLY A 83 1.92 4.23 -18.12
N ILE A 84 0.94 4.94 -18.70
CA ILE A 84 0.56 6.25 -18.13
C ILE A 84 0.02 6.03 -16.70
N SER A 85 0.72 6.60 -15.71
CA SER A 85 0.37 6.49 -14.29
C SER A 85 -0.87 7.29 -13.88
N THR A 86 -1.21 8.33 -14.66
CA THR A 86 -2.46 9.07 -14.49
C THR A 86 -3.55 8.41 -15.33
N CYS A 87 -4.19 7.39 -14.78
CA CYS A 87 -5.37 6.75 -15.36
C CYS A 87 -6.62 7.03 -14.51
N ASP A 88 -7.77 6.57 -15.01
CA ASP A 88 -9.01 6.59 -14.23
C ASP A 88 -8.90 5.61 -13.03
N PRO A 89 -9.56 5.88 -11.88
CA PRO A 89 -9.54 4.98 -10.72
C PRO A 89 -9.93 3.54 -11.04
N GLU A 90 -10.92 3.31 -11.91
CA GLU A 90 -11.35 1.95 -12.26
C GLU A 90 -10.24 1.20 -13.03
N GLN A 91 -9.60 1.88 -13.98
CA GLN A 91 -8.47 1.35 -14.72
C GLN A 91 -7.24 1.10 -13.82
N TYR A 92 -7.00 1.98 -12.84
CA TYR A 92 -5.94 1.79 -11.85
C TYR A 92 -6.20 0.52 -11.02
N GLY A 93 -7.41 0.37 -10.50
CA GLY A 93 -7.81 -0.80 -9.72
C GLY A 93 -7.62 -2.10 -10.49
N LYS A 94 -8.06 -2.17 -11.76
CA LYS A 94 -7.86 -3.35 -12.60
C LYS A 94 -6.38 -3.69 -12.76
N ARG A 95 -5.55 -2.71 -13.14
CA ARG A 95 -4.09 -2.90 -13.32
C ARG A 95 -3.41 -3.33 -12.02
N PHE A 96 -3.84 -2.77 -10.90
CA PHE A 96 -3.30 -3.11 -9.59
C PHE A 96 -3.57 -4.58 -9.25
N ILE A 97 -4.83 -5.03 -9.37
CA ILE A 97 -5.19 -6.43 -9.13
C ILE A 97 -4.47 -7.37 -10.12
N ASP A 98 -4.46 -7.05 -11.41
CA ASP A 98 -3.79 -7.86 -12.43
C ASP A 98 -2.29 -8.02 -12.15
N PHE A 99 -1.65 -7.01 -11.55
CA PHE A 99 -0.25 -7.07 -11.13
C PHE A 99 -0.09 -7.92 -9.86
N MET A 100 -0.87 -7.62 -8.81
CA MET A 100 -0.75 -8.32 -7.53
C MET A 100 -1.00 -9.83 -7.66
N SER A 101 -1.98 -10.23 -8.47
CA SER A 101 -2.28 -11.65 -8.74
C SER A 101 -1.17 -12.41 -9.48
N LYS A 102 -0.23 -11.70 -10.11
CA LYS A 102 0.96 -12.31 -10.75
C LYS A 102 2.20 -12.24 -9.86
N ALA A 103 2.24 -11.26 -8.96
CA ALA A 103 3.39 -11.02 -8.09
C ALA A 103 3.33 -11.84 -6.81
N ILE A 104 2.13 -12.21 -6.36
CA ILE A 104 1.89 -13.07 -5.19
C ILE A 104 1.47 -14.44 -5.72
N GLU A 105 2.42 -15.37 -5.80
CA GLU A 105 2.23 -16.79 -6.07
C GLU A 105 2.62 -17.62 -4.85
#